data_AF-A0A947P7D9-F1
#
_entry.id   AF-A0A947P7D9-F1
#
_cell.length_a   1.000
_cell.length_b   1.000
_cell.length_c   1.000
_cell.angle_alpha   90.00
_cell.angle_beta   90.00
_cell.angle_gamma   90.00
#
_symmetry.space_group_name_H-M   'P 1'
#
loop_
_entity.id
_entity.type
_entity.pdbx_description
1 polymer ?
#
loop_
_entity_poly.entity_id
_entity_poly.type
_entity_poly.pdbx_seq_one_letter_code
_entity_poly.pdbx_strand_id
1 'polypeptide(L)'
;MKSKNILRIALIIFLLVTFIWAGDIQVIAHRGFSGIAPENTMAAFQAAADLGVGFELDVTLSSDSEVVIIHDDTVDRTTDGSGEIGDLSLAEIKLLDAGSWFGEEFAGERIPTLREVLERFGGLVPIDIEIKDRTPHEPLADAVVAEIERAGLVDQVFVTAFNPYMLVRLQEKNPDIRRGMLTGTFKDEDLSLFEKVVLRRLLFRGKVKPAIIAE
;
A
#
# COMPACT_ATOMS: atom_id res chain seq x y z
N MET A 1 17.40 48.16 -26.27
CA MET A 1 17.63 47.76 -24.87
C MET A 1 16.41 47.15 -24.16
N LYS A 2 15.16 47.50 -24.50
CA LYS A 2 13.96 47.02 -23.77
C LYS A 2 13.55 45.55 -24.03
N SER A 3 13.77 44.99 -25.22
CA SER A 3 13.29 43.63 -25.56
C SER A 3 14.04 42.49 -24.87
N LYS A 4 15.35 42.64 -24.62
CA LYS A 4 16.16 41.63 -23.92
C LYS A 4 15.74 41.45 -22.45
N ASN A 5 15.19 42.49 -21.83
CA ASN A 5 14.71 42.43 -20.45
C ASN A 5 13.36 41.73 -20.35
N ILE A 6 12.48 41.93 -21.33
CA ILE A 6 11.17 41.26 -21.40
C ILE A 6 11.36 39.75 -21.59
N LEU A 7 12.28 39.34 -22.48
CA LEU A 7 12.57 37.92 -22.71
C LEU A 7 13.20 37.24 -21.48
N ARG A 8 14.05 37.95 -20.74
CA ARG A 8 14.62 37.46 -19.47
C ARG A 8 13.56 37.31 -18.37
N ILE A 9 12.67 38.28 -18.23
CA ILE A 9 11.57 38.23 -17.25
C ILE A 9 10.59 37.11 -17.60
N ALA A 10 10.24 36.95 -18.88
CA ALA A 10 9.38 35.85 -19.34
C ALA A 10 10.03 34.49 -19.10
N LEU A 11 11.34 34.36 -19.31
CA LEU A 11 12.08 33.12 -19.04
C LEU A 11 12.16 32.81 -17.54
N ILE A 12 12.35 33.82 -16.69
CA ILE A 12 12.35 33.66 -15.23
C ILE A 12 10.96 33.27 -14.73
N ILE A 13 9.89 33.90 -15.22
CA ILE A 13 8.52 33.53 -14.88
C ILE A 13 8.23 32.11 -15.38
N PHE A 14 8.64 31.75 -16.59
CA PHE A 14 8.49 30.38 -17.11
C PHE A 14 9.24 29.35 -16.27
N LEU A 15 10.47 29.66 -15.84
CA LEU A 15 11.26 28.79 -14.95
C LEU A 15 10.66 28.70 -13.54
N LEU A 16 10.12 29.78 -13.00
CA LEU A 16 9.42 29.78 -11.70
C LEU A 16 8.10 29.02 -11.78
N VAL A 17 7.32 29.21 -12.84
CA VAL A 17 6.06 28.48 -13.07
C VAL A 17 6.32 27.00 -13.29
N THR A 18 7.38 26.61 -14.01
CA THR A 18 7.73 25.19 -14.17
C THR A 18 8.22 24.54 -12.87
N PHE A 19 8.91 25.28 -12.00
CA PHE A 19 9.27 24.80 -10.65
C PHE A 19 8.07 24.66 -9.71
N ILE A 20 7.06 25.52 -9.85
CA ILE A 20 5.82 25.46 -9.05
C ILE A 20 4.91 24.29 -9.47
N TRP A 21 5.13 23.70 -10.65
CA TRP A 21 4.31 22.61 -11.20
C TRP A 21 4.92 21.20 -11.07
N ALA A 22 6.12 21.07 -10.50
CA ALA A 22 6.54 19.80 -9.96
C ALA A 22 5.75 19.58 -8.67
N GLY A 23 4.61 18.88 -8.75
CA GLY A 23 3.93 18.40 -7.54
C GLY A 23 4.92 17.63 -6.67
N ASP A 24 4.72 17.67 -5.35
CA ASP A 24 5.59 16.97 -4.42
C ASP A 24 5.65 15.48 -4.80
N ILE A 25 6.83 15.03 -5.25
CA ILE A 25 7.06 13.62 -5.55
C ILE A 25 7.09 12.91 -4.20
N GLN A 26 6.05 12.12 -3.93
CA GLN A 26 6.04 11.24 -2.77
C GLN A 26 6.85 9.98 -3.09
N VAL A 27 7.87 9.73 -2.27
CA VAL A 27 8.61 8.47 -2.27
C VAL A 27 7.94 7.55 -1.27
N ILE A 28 7.50 6.38 -1.76
CA ILE A 28 6.89 5.32 -0.96
C ILE A 28 7.82 4.11 -1.00
N ALA A 29 8.25 3.64 0.16
CA ALA A 29 9.10 2.47 0.32
C ALA A 29 8.23 1.19 0.24
N HIS A 30 8.45 0.39 -0.81
CA HIS A 30 7.68 -0.83 -1.08
C HIS A 30 7.93 -1.93 -0.05
N ARG A 31 6.88 -2.34 0.66
CA ARG A 31 6.90 -3.25 1.82
C ARG A 31 7.77 -2.74 2.96
N GLY A 32 7.75 -1.42 3.19
CA GLY A 32 8.74 -0.72 4.00
C GLY A 32 10.07 -0.54 3.27
N PHE A 33 11.16 -0.22 3.98
CA PHE A 33 12.49 -0.16 3.35
C PHE A 33 13.09 -1.56 3.16
N SER A 34 12.40 -2.39 2.38
CA SER A 34 12.67 -3.82 2.15
C SER A 34 14.05 -4.13 1.53
N GLY A 35 14.74 -3.12 0.99
CA GLY A 35 16.12 -3.27 0.53
C GLY A 35 17.15 -3.43 1.66
N ILE A 36 16.80 -3.09 2.91
CA ILE A 36 17.73 -3.11 4.06
C ILE A 36 17.16 -3.76 5.33
N ALA A 37 15.89 -4.14 5.31
CA ALA A 37 15.19 -4.78 6.42
C ALA A 37 14.18 -5.80 5.87
N PRO A 38 13.77 -6.82 6.64
CA PRO A 38 12.79 -7.81 6.19
C PRO A 38 11.49 -7.13 5.78
N GLU A 39 11.02 -7.42 4.57
CA GLU A 39 9.80 -6.83 4.01
C GLU A 39 8.59 -6.99 4.94
N ASN A 40 7.68 -6.02 4.94
CA ASN A 40 6.42 -6.10 5.69
C ASN A 40 6.57 -6.26 7.23
N THR A 41 7.69 -5.81 7.79
CA THR A 41 7.95 -5.84 9.25
C THR A 41 7.98 -4.44 9.87
N MET A 42 7.86 -4.39 11.20
CA MET A 42 8.02 -3.14 11.95
C MET A 42 9.41 -2.53 11.75
N ALA A 43 10.45 -3.34 11.60
CA ALA A 43 11.80 -2.89 11.28
C ALA A 43 11.87 -2.16 9.92
N ALA A 44 11.28 -2.74 8.87
CA ALA A 44 11.27 -2.10 7.54
C ALA A 44 10.45 -0.81 7.51
N PHE A 45 9.32 -0.75 8.23
CA PHE A 45 8.51 0.46 8.35
C PHE A 45 9.22 1.55 9.16
N GLN A 46 9.89 1.18 10.26
CA GLN A 46 10.69 2.13 11.03
C GLN A 46 11.83 2.70 10.20
N ALA A 47 12.54 1.88 9.42
CA ALA A 47 13.62 2.33 8.55
C ALA A 47 13.14 3.34 7.48
N ALA A 48 11.93 3.16 6.93
CA ALA A 48 11.31 4.14 6.04
C ALA A 48 10.94 5.44 6.79
N ALA A 49 10.30 5.31 7.96
CA ALA A 49 9.89 6.45 8.78
C ALA A 49 11.08 7.30 9.26
N ASP A 50 12.21 6.69 9.60
CA ASP A 50 13.44 7.38 10.01
C ASP A 50 14.03 8.26 8.89
N LEU A 51 13.72 7.94 7.63
CA LEU A 51 14.08 8.75 6.46
C LEU A 51 13.01 9.79 6.09
N GLY A 52 11.88 9.81 6.80
CA GLY A 52 10.74 10.68 6.51
C GLY A 52 10.03 10.33 5.20
N VAL A 53 10.19 9.10 4.71
CA VAL A 53 9.48 8.61 3.51
C VAL A 53 8.28 7.78 3.91
N GLY A 54 7.23 7.80 3.09
CA GLY A 54 6.10 6.91 3.27
C GLY A 54 6.49 5.47 2.97
N PHE A 55 5.62 4.53 3.31
CA PHE A 55 5.80 3.12 2.98
C PHE A 55 4.50 2.49 2.54
N GLU A 56 4.65 1.45 1.73
CA GLU A 56 3.58 0.55 1.31
C GLU A 56 3.68 -0.75 2.12
N LEU A 57 2.53 -1.39 2.31
CA LEU A 57 2.39 -2.69 2.96
C LEU A 57 1.27 -3.50 2.33
N ASP A 58 1.43 -4.82 2.40
CA ASP A 58 0.45 -5.79 1.94
C ASP A 58 -0.40 -6.29 3.11
N VAL A 59 -1.73 -6.28 2.98
CA VAL A 59 -2.62 -6.85 4.00
C VAL A 59 -3.35 -8.10 3.54
N THR A 60 -3.60 -8.98 4.51
CA THR A 60 -4.48 -10.14 4.37
C THR A 60 -5.16 -10.46 5.72
N LEU A 61 -5.97 -11.51 5.78
CA LEU A 61 -6.66 -11.94 6.99
C LEU A 61 -6.08 -13.24 7.55
N SER A 62 -5.99 -13.31 8.87
CA SER A 62 -5.82 -14.56 9.61
C SER A 62 -7.14 -15.37 9.66
N SER A 63 -7.07 -16.62 10.16
CA SER A 63 -8.24 -17.49 10.31
C SER A 63 -9.28 -16.97 11.29
N ASP A 64 -8.87 -16.13 12.25
CA ASP A 64 -9.71 -15.40 13.20
C ASP A 64 -10.06 -13.97 12.75
N SER A 65 -9.86 -13.66 11.46
CA SER A 65 -10.26 -12.40 10.80
C SER A 65 -9.54 -11.14 11.30
N GLU A 66 -8.32 -11.28 11.82
CA GLU A 66 -7.46 -10.15 12.14
C GLU A 66 -6.67 -9.73 10.89
N VAL A 67 -6.53 -8.41 10.67
CA VAL A 67 -5.80 -7.87 9.52
C VAL A 67 -4.30 -7.93 9.79
N VAL A 68 -3.60 -8.83 9.11
CA VAL A 68 -2.15 -9.07 9.25
C VAL A 68 -1.40 -8.59 8.01
N ILE A 69 -0.10 -8.32 8.18
CA ILE A 69 0.75 -7.71 7.15
C ILE A 69 1.76 -8.73 6.62
N ILE A 70 1.50 -9.24 5.42
CA ILE A 70 2.36 -10.19 4.70
C ILE A 70 1.98 -10.17 3.21
N HIS A 71 2.97 -10.37 2.35
CA HIS A 71 2.75 -10.33 0.90
C HIS A 71 2.14 -11.62 0.35
N ASP A 72 2.67 -12.78 0.73
CA ASP A 72 2.34 -14.07 0.14
C ASP A 72 1.10 -14.67 0.78
N ASP A 73 0.41 -15.55 0.06
CA ASP A 73 -0.71 -16.35 0.61
C ASP A 73 -0.22 -17.36 1.67
N THR A 74 1.09 -17.70 1.66
CA THR A 74 1.73 -18.58 2.65
C THR A 74 2.82 -17.88 3.45
N VAL A 75 3.15 -18.42 4.61
CA VAL A 75 4.21 -17.86 5.49
C VAL A 75 5.62 -18.34 5.13
N ASP A 76 5.76 -19.32 4.25
CA ASP A 76 6.99 -20.10 3.99
C ASP A 76 8.19 -19.27 3.54
N ARG A 77 7.99 -18.23 2.71
CA ARG A 77 9.11 -17.47 2.12
C ARG A 77 9.75 -16.52 3.13
N THR A 78 8.94 -15.92 3.99
CA THR A 78 9.32 -14.76 4.82
C THR A 78 9.26 -15.06 6.31
N THR A 79 9.12 -16.33 6.69
CA THR A 79 9.15 -16.73 8.09
C THR A 79 9.87 -18.06 8.29
N ASP A 80 9.98 -18.49 9.55
CA ASP A 80 10.39 -19.84 9.95
C ASP A 80 9.23 -20.86 10.00
N GLY A 81 8.02 -20.45 9.59
CA GLY A 81 6.83 -21.30 9.52
C GLY A 81 6.55 -21.87 8.13
N SER A 82 5.42 -22.58 8.02
CA SER A 82 4.91 -23.11 6.75
C SER A 82 3.38 -23.16 6.75
N GLY A 83 2.76 -22.90 5.61
CA GLY A 83 1.31 -23.04 5.42
C GLY A 83 0.62 -21.75 5.01
N GLU A 84 -0.66 -21.86 4.66
CA GLU A 84 -1.52 -20.76 4.25
C GLU A 84 -1.79 -19.80 5.42
N ILE A 85 -1.59 -18.50 5.22
CA ILE A 85 -1.80 -17.48 6.25
C ILE A 85 -3.25 -17.47 6.76
N GLY A 86 -4.20 -17.70 5.85
CA GLY A 86 -5.64 -17.73 6.15
C GLY A 86 -6.08 -18.93 7.00
N ASP A 87 -5.22 -19.94 7.17
CA ASP A 87 -5.48 -21.10 8.04
C ASP A 87 -4.92 -20.91 9.46
N LEU A 88 -4.09 -19.90 9.69
CA LEU A 88 -3.44 -19.63 10.97
C LEU A 88 -4.17 -18.55 11.76
N SER A 89 -4.34 -18.75 13.07
CA SER A 89 -4.85 -17.70 13.96
C SER A 89 -3.82 -16.61 14.18
N LEU A 90 -4.24 -15.40 14.59
CA LEU A 90 -3.31 -14.33 14.94
C LEU A 90 -2.30 -14.79 16.00
N ALA A 91 -2.74 -15.59 16.98
CA ALA A 91 -1.87 -16.10 18.03
C ALA A 91 -0.76 -17.00 17.49
N GLU A 92 -1.05 -17.86 16.50
CA GLU A 92 -0.06 -18.70 15.83
C GLU A 92 0.87 -17.88 14.93
N ILE A 93 0.32 -16.95 14.16
CA ILE A 93 1.07 -16.02 13.31
C ILE A 93 2.10 -15.23 14.12
N LYS A 94 1.73 -14.77 15.32
CA LYS A 94 2.62 -14.00 16.21
C LYS A 94 3.77 -14.81 16.83
N LEU A 95 3.78 -16.13 16.68
CA LEU A 95 4.91 -16.96 17.12
C LEU A 95 6.02 -17.05 16.07
N LEU A 96 5.72 -16.75 14.81
CA LEU A 96 6.66 -16.88 13.70
C LEU A 96 7.74 -15.79 13.75
N ASP A 97 8.96 -16.16 13.36
CA ASP A 97 10.06 -15.24 13.11
C ASP A 97 10.03 -14.77 11.66
N ALA A 98 9.69 -13.50 11.46
CA ALA A 98 9.57 -12.86 10.15
C ALA A 98 10.85 -12.11 9.70
N GLY A 99 11.97 -12.25 10.42
CA GLY A 99 13.19 -11.48 10.17
C GLY A 99 14.45 -12.30 9.96
N SER A 100 14.57 -13.46 10.59
CA SER A 100 15.77 -14.31 10.52
C SER A 100 16.14 -14.75 9.09
N TRP A 101 15.16 -14.83 8.18
CA TRP A 101 15.41 -15.14 6.76
C TRP A 101 16.15 -14.02 6.02
N PHE A 102 16.03 -12.77 6.49
CA PHE A 102 16.68 -11.60 5.91
C PHE A 102 18.08 -11.39 6.49
N GLY A 103 18.22 -11.52 7.82
CA GLY A 103 19.49 -11.38 8.54
C GLY A 103 19.34 -11.71 10.03
N GLU A 104 20.43 -12.19 10.65
CA GLU A 104 20.46 -12.59 12.07
C GLU A 104 20.14 -11.40 13.00
N GLU A 105 20.47 -10.18 12.59
CA GLU A 105 20.17 -8.96 13.32
C GLU A 105 18.67 -8.64 13.42
N PHE A 106 17.84 -9.26 12.58
CA PHE A 106 16.38 -9.14 12.59
C PHE A 106 15.68 -10.34 13.23
N ALA A 107 16.45 -11.26 13.84
CA ALA A 107 15.88 -12.41 14.53
C ALA A 107 14.89 -11.96 15.60
N GLY A 108 13.70 -12.56 15.57
CA GLY A 108 12.60 -12.22 16.47
C GLY A 108 11.63 -11.16 15.97
N GLU A 109 11.84 -10.57 14.77
CA GLU A 109 10.79 -9.78 14.11
C GLU A 109 9.53 -10.64 13.92
N ARG A 110 8.37 -9.98 13.95
CA ARG A 110 7.06 -10.64 13.87
C ARG A 110 6.28 -10.11 12.69
N ILE A 111 5.38 -10.94 12.16
CA ILE A 111 4.32 -10.48 11.26
C ILE A 111 3.47 -9.43 12.00
N PRO A 112 3.42 -8.17 11.55
CA PRO A 112 2.62 -7.13 12.20
C PRO A 112 1.13 -7.28 11.90
N THR A 113 0.28 -6.67 12.73
CA THR A 113 -1.11 -6.38 12.36
C THR A 113 -1.20 -4.98 11.77
N LEU A 114 -2.22 -4.73 10.95
CA LEU A 114 -2.50 -3.37 10.47
C LEU A 114 -2.71 -2.40 11.64
N ARG A 115 -3.38 -2.87 12.70
CA ARG A 115 -3.58 -2.12 13.95
C ARG A 115 -2.26 -1.62 14.54
N GLU A 116 -1.28 -2.51 14.72
CA GLU A 116 0.02 -2.15 15.31
C GLU A 116 0.77 -1.12 14.45
N VAL A 117 0.71 -1.25 13.12
CA VAL A 117 1.37 -0.33 12.20
C VAL A 117 0.70 1.04 12.21
N LEU A 118 -0.63 1.10 12.15
CA LEU A 118 -1.38 2.36 12.22
C LEU A 118 -1.16 3.07 13.56
N GLU A 119 -1.12 2.34 14.67
CA GLU A 119 -0.88 2.91 16.01
C GLU A 119 0.53 3.47 16.15
N ARG A 120 1.54 2.85 15.52
CA ARG A 120 2.94 3.30 15.62
C ARG A 120 3.29 4.41 14.64
N PHE A 121 2.80 4.34 13.40
CA PHE A 121 3.29 5.18 12.29
C PHE A 121 2.23 6.15 11.75
N GLY A 122 0.97 6.00 12.17
CA GLY A 122 -0.11 6.90 11.79
C GLY A 122 0.22 8.36 12.06
N GLY A 123 0.15 9.17 11.01
CA GLY A 123 0.44 10.61 11.05
C GLY A 123 1.91 11.00 11.17
N LEU A 124 2.83 10.03 11.16
CA LEU A 124 4.25 10.31 11.03
C LEU A 124 4.66 10.41 9.55
N VAL A 125 4.23 9.43 8.76
CA VAL A 125 4.50 9.33 7.33
C VAL A 125 3.27 8.79 6.60
N PRO A 126 3.15 9.02 5.27
CA PRO A 126 2.08 8.43 4.48
C PRO A 126 2.18 6.88 4.46
N ILE A 127 1.04 6.20 4.56
CA ILE A 127 0.94 4.73 4.52
C ILE A 127 0.04 4.32 3.35
N ASP A 128 0.60 3.52 2.43
CA ASP A 128 -0.14 2.81 1.39
C ASP A 128 -0.53 1.43 1.90
N ILE A 129 -1.81 1.09 1.81
CA ILE A 129 -2.33 -0.22 2.22
C ILE A 129 -2.81 -0.94 0.96
N GLU A 130 -2.05 -1.94 0.50
CA GLU A 130 -2.43 -2.76 -0.64
C GLU A 130 -3.40 -3.88 -0.21
N ILE A 131 -4.57 -3.94 -0.84
CA ILE A 131 -5.56 -5.01 -0.68
C ILE A 131 -5.49 -5.98 -1.87
N LYS A 132 -5.45 -7.28 -1.55
CA LYS A 132 -5.33 -8.37 -2.54
C LYS A 132 -6.61 -9.18 -2.79
N ASP A 133 -7.73 -8.74 -2.22
CA ASP A 133 -9.03 -9.39 -2.41
C ASP A 133 -9.33 -9.66 -3.90
N ARG A 134 -9.67 -10.91 -4.18
CA ARG A 134 -9.85 -11.39 -5.56
C ARG A 134 -11.29 -11.17 -6.03
N THR A 135 -12.24 -11.15 -5.11
CA THR A 135 -13.67 -10.99 -5.40
C THR A 135 -14.32 -9.87 -4.57
N PRO A 136 -15.41 -9.24 -5.04
CA PRO A 136 -16.09 -8.14 -4.34
C PRO A 136 -16.70 -8.50 -2.96
N HIS A 137 -16.72 -9.78 -2.61
CA HIS A 137 -17.41 -10.31 -1.42
C HIS A 137 -16.46 -10.74 -0.32
N GLU A 138 -15.16 -10.66 -0.56
CA GLU A 138 -14.15 -10.95 0.45
C GLU A 138 -14.17 -9.89 1.57
N PRO A 139 -13.88 -10.29 2.82
CA PRO A 139 -14.08 -9.42 3.99
C PRO A 139 -12.92 -8.46 4.28
N LEU A 140 -11.75 -8.60 3.63
CA LEU A 140 -10.54 -7.83 3.97
C LEU A 140 -10.74 -6.34 3.76
N ALA A 141 -11.34 -5.92 2.64
CA ALA A 141 -11.58 -4.50 2.41
C ALA A 141 -12.44 -3.84 3.49
N ASP A 142 -13.45 -4.54 4.01
CA ASP A 142 -14.29 -4.05 5.09
C ASP A 142 -13.51 -3.98 6.41
N ALA A 143 -12.66 -4.98 6.71
CA ALA A 143 -11.82 -5.01 7.90
C ALA A 143 -10.75 -3.90 7.90
N VAL A 144 -10.13 -3.63 6.74
CA VAL A 144 -9.17 -2.54 6.55
C VAL A 144 -9.83 -1.18 6.80
N VAL A 145 -11.00 -0.94 6.21
CA VAL A 145 -11.77 0.31 6.46
C VAL A 145 -12.04 0.49 7.95
N ALA A 146 -12.46 -0.58 8.64
CA ALA A 146 -12.73 -0.53 10.08
C ALA A 146 -11.48 -0.17 10.91
N GLU A 147 -10.30 -0.72 10.60
CA GLU A 147 -9.06 -0.36 11.30
C GLU A 147 -8.64 1.10 11.03
N ILE A 148 -8.79 1.59 9.80
CA ILE A 148 -8.49 2.98 9.43
C ILE A 148 -9.40 3.96 10.19
N GLU A 149 -10.70 3.66 10.23
CA GLU A 149 -11.69 4.46 10.96
C GLU A 149 -11.43 4.44 12.47
N ARG A 150 -11.14 3.26 13.03
CA ARG A 150 -10.80 3.10 14.46
C ARG A 150 -9.56 3.90 14.84
N ALA A 151 -8.56 3.96 13.96
CA ALA A 151 -7.34 4.74 14.17
C ALA A 151 -7.54 6.25 13.96
N GLY A 152 -8.65 6.69 13.35
CA GLY A 152 -8.89 8.09 13.02
C GLY A 152 -7.96 8.62 11.92
N LEU A 153 -7.51 7.75 11.00
CA LEU A 153 -6.48 8.05 9.99
C LEU A 153 -7.02 8.15 8.57
N VAL A 154 -8.34 8.28 8.38
CA VAL A 154 -9.03 8.33 7.07
C VAL A 154 -8.33 9.28 6.08
N ASP A 155 -7.91 10.47 6.53
CA ASP A 155 -7.29 11.49 5.68
C ASP A 155 -5.77 11.29 5.45
N GLN A 156 -5.15 10.31 6.10
CA GLN A 156 -3.69 10.17 6.22
C GLN A 156 -3.15 8.88 5.58
N VAL A 157 -4.03 7.92 5.30
CA VAL A 157 -3.70 6.70 4.58
C VAL A 157 -4.26 6.74 3.16
N PHE A 158 -3.74 5.85 2.32
CA PHE A 158 -4.28 5.57 1.01
C PHE A 158 -4.36 4.06 0.84
N VAL A 159 -5.40 3.60 0.16
CA VAL A 159 -5.65 2.18 -0.05
C VAL A 159 -5.55 1.89 -1.54
N THR A 160 -4.69 0.95 -1.90
CA THR A 160 -4.45 0.54 -3.28
C THR A 160 -4.93 -0.88 -3.53
N ALA A 161 -5.28 -1.18 -4.77
CA ALA A 161 -5.62 -2.53 -5.20
C ALA A 161 -5.44 -2.68 -6.71
N PHE A 162 -5.03 -3.87 -7.15
CA PHE A 162 -5.10 -4.26 -8.57
C PHE A 162 -6.54 -4.53 -9.01
N ASN A 163 -7.37 -5.03 -8.09
CA ASN A 163 -8.75 -5.39 -8.38
C ASN A 163 -9.68 -4.16 -8.33
N PRO A 164 -10.26 -3.72 -9.46
CA PRO A 164 -11.11 -2.52 -9.52
C PRO A 164 -12.39 -2.66 -8.69
N TYR A 165 -12.85 -3.89 -8.42
CA TYR A 165 -14.00 -4.13 -7.57
C TYR A 165 -13.71 -3.72 -6.12
N MET A 166 -12.47 -3.85 -5.65
CA MET A 166 -12.08 -3.37 -4.32
C MET A 166 -12.19 -1.86 -4.20
N LEU A 167 -11.81 -1.13 -5.24
CA LEU A 167 -11.93 0.32 -5.21
C LEU A 167 -13.39 0.80 -5.25
N VAL A 168 -14.29 0.04 -5.91
CA VAL A 168 -15.73 0.28 -5.82
C VAL A 168 -16.22 0.02 -4.39
N ARG A 169 -15.80 -1.10 -3.78
CA ARG A 169 -16.17 -1.46 -2.41
C ARG A 169 -15.74 -0.39 -1.40
N LEU A 170 -14.50 0.05 -1.49
CA LEU A 170 -13.95 1.14 -0.66
C LEU A 170 -14.73 2.45 -0.88
N GLN A 171 -15.04 2.80 -2.14
CA GLN A 171 -15.85 3.98 -2.48
C GLN A 171 -17.27 3.93 -1.87
N GLU A 172 -17.89 2.76 -1.81
CA GLU A 172 -19.19 2.56 -1.18
C GLU A 172 -19.13 2.61 0.34
N LYS A 173 -18.05 2.07 0.92
CA LYS A 173 -17.87 1.96 2.38
C LYS A 173 -17.49 3.28 3.01
N ASN A 174 -16.42 3.89 2.51
CA ASN A 174 -15.96 5.17 2.99
C ASN A 174 -15.39 5.98 1.81
N PRO A 175 -16.17 6.94 1.27
CA PRO A 175 -15.75 7.73 0.11
C PRO A 175 -14.54 8.64 0.40
N ASP A 176 -14.29 8.97 1.67
CA ASP A 176 -13.26 9.92 2.11
C ASP A 176 -11.87 9.30 2.18
N ILE A 177 -11.78 7.98 2.35
CA ILE A 177 -10.51 7.25 2.23
C ILE A 177 -9.98 7.43 0.80
N ARG A 178 -8.73 7.88 0.68
CA ARG A 178 -8.05 7.99 -0.62
C ARG A 178 -7.76 6.61 -1.18
N ARG A 179 -7.98 6.42 -2.48
CA ARG A 179 -7.86 5.11 -3.14
C ARG A 179 -7.04 5.19 -4.42
N GLY A 180 -6.20 4.20 -4.66
CA GLY A 180 -5.40 4.09 -5.88
C GLY A 180 -5.68 2.82 -6.67
N MET A 181 -5.62 2.91 -8.00
CA MET A 181 -5.66 1.73 -8.87
C MET A 181 -4.25 1.30 -9.22
N LEU A 182 -3.87 0.09 -8.82
CA LEU A 182 -2.64 -0.54 -9.28
C LEU A 182 -2.86 -1.14 -10.67
N THR A 183 -1.83 -1.08 -11.48
CA THR A 183 -1.83 -1.59 -12.84
C THR A 183 -0.56 -2.40 -13.04
N GLY A 184 -0.61 -3.45 -13.84
CA GLY A 184 0.55 -4.33 -14.00
C GLY A 184 0.51 -5.12 -15.29
N THR A 185 1.62 -5.79 -15.60
CA THR A 185 1.66 -6.76 -16.69
C THR A 185 1.14 -8.11 -16.21
N PHE A 186 -0.17 -8.36 -16.39
CA PHE A 186 -0.88 -9.61 -16.04
C PHE A 186 -0.49 -10.81 -16.92
N LYS A 187 0.80 -11.12 -17.09
CA LYS A 187 1.26 -12.15 -18.02
C LYS A 187 0.95 -13.57 -17.56
N ASP A 188 0.73 -13.80 -16.27
CA ASP A 188 0.64 -15.15 -15.70
C ASP A 188 -0.54 -15.36 -14.74
N GLU A 189 -1.54 -14.48 -14.76
CA GLU A 189 -2.76 -14.64 -13.97
C GLU A 189 -3.91 -15.29 -14.76
N ASP A 190 -4.63 -16.19 -14.09
CA ASP A 190 -5.90 -16.81 -14.53
C ASP A 190 -7.07 -15.80 -14.56
N LEU A 191 -6.84 -14.61 -15.13
CA LEU A 191 -7.88 -13.63 -15.37
C LEU A 191 -8.63 -13.96 -16.66
N SER A 192 -9.96 -13.84 -16.59
CA SER A 192 -10.83 -13.91 -17.76
C SER A 192 -10.48 -12.80 -18.77
N LEU A 193 -10.85 -13.02 -20.03
CA LEU A 193 -10.66 -12.00 -21.07
C LEU A 193 -11.38 -10.69 -20.71
N PHE A 194 -12.51 -10.77 -20.03
CA PHE A 194 -13.26 -9.60 -19.57
C PHE A 194 -12.47 -8.79 -18.54
N GLU A 195 -11.92 -9.44 -17.52
CA GLU A 195 -11.10 -8.78 -16.49
C GLU A 195 -9.85 -8.12 -17.11
N LYS A 196 -9.16 -8.83 -18.02
CA LYS A 196 -8.00 -8.28 -18.74
C LYS A 196 -8.36 -7.00 -19.51
N VAL A 197 -9.53 -6.95 -20.15
CA VAL A 197 -10.01 -5.75 -20.87
C VAL A 197 -10.38 -4.63 -19.91
N VAL A 198 -11.08 -4.95 -18.82
CA VAL A 198 -11.47 -3.98 -17.78
C VAL A 198 -10.23 -3.29 -17.19
N LEU A 199 -9.23 -4.06 -16.80
CA LEU A 199 -7.98 -3.58 -16.18
C LEU A 199 -7.16 -2.74 -17.18
N ARG A 200 -6.87 -3.29 -18.37
CA ARG A 200 -6.07 -2.59 -19.40
C ARG A 200 -6.70 -1.29 -19.89
N ARG A 201 -8.02 -1.22 -19.94
CA ARG A 201 -8.75 -0.03 -20.41
C ARG A 201 -9.25 0.86 -19.29
N LEU A 202 -8.97 0.51 -18.03
CA LEU A 202 -9.41 1.24 -16.84
C LEU A 202 -10.91 1.57 -16.89
N LEU A 203 -11.75 0.60 -17.28
CA LEU A 203 -13.18 0.84 -17.58
C LEU A 203 -13.97 1.37 -16.36
N PHE A 204 -13.50 1.09 -15.15
CA PHE A 204 -14.11 1.57 -13.91
C PHE A 204 -13.61 2.95 -13.44
N ARG A 205 -12.66 3.59 -14.14
CA ARG A 205 -12.08 4.88 -13.73
C ARG A 205 -13.14 5.96 -13.47
N GLY A 206 -14.18 6.03 -14.30
CA GLY A 206 -15.24 7.04 -14.15
C GLY A 206 -16.13 6.83 -12.92
N LYS A 207 -16.27 5.58 -12.45
CA LYS A 207 -17.05 5.23 -11.25
C LYS A 207 -16.23 5.37 -9.98
N VAL A 208 -15.01 4.84 -10.00
CA VAL A 208 -14.12 4.76 -8.84
C VAL A 208 -13.43 6.09 -8.53
N LYS A 209 -13.15 6.89 -9.57
CA LYS A 209 -12.40 8.16 -9.49
C LYS A 209 -11.16 8.03 -8.59
N PRO A 210 -10.24 7.10 -8.90
CA PRO A 210 -9.07 6.87 -8.04
C PRO A 210 -8.26 8.17 -7.92
N ALA A 211 -7.72 8.41 -6.73
CA ALA A 211 -6.84 9.54 -6.46
C ALA A 211 -5.49 9.38 -7.18
N ILE A 212 -5.02 8.14 -7.32
CA ILE A 212 -3.72 7.78 -7.91
C ILE A 212 -3.90 6.56 -8.83
N ILE A 213 -3.10 6.49 -9.90
CA ILE A 213 -2.91 5.28 -10.70
C ILE A 213 -1.42 4.97 -10.63
N ALA A 214 -1.06 3.77 -10.19
CA ALA A 214 0.32 3.34 -10.02
C ALA A 214 0.58 2.03 -10.79
N GLU A 215 1.83 1.81 -11.17
CA GLU A 215 2.36 0.59 -11.80
C GLU A 215 3.30 -0.13 -10.84
#